data_AF-A0A2D8L8W8-F1
#
_entry.id   AF-A0A2D8L8W8-F1
#
_cell.length_a   1.000
_cell.length_b   1.000
_cell.length_c   1.000
_cell.angle_alpha   90.00
_cell.angle_beta   90.00
_cell.angle_gamma   90.00
#
_symmetry.space_group_name_H-M   'P 1'
#
loop_
_entity.id
_entity.type
_entity.pdbx_description
1 polymer ?
#
loop_
_entity_poly.entity_id
_entity_poly.type
_entity_poly.pdbx_seq_one_letter_code
_entity_poly.pdbx_strand_id
1 'polypeptide(L)'
;MGLFILRRLGVMLLTALCLTFIVFWLTNLYPNLEKLAKTQGNFRMSDEAVTSYLTDRGYLQPLPVKFGQWLGVLPGWETVRDDGEVFGR
;
A
#
# COMPACT_ATOMS: atom_id res chain seq x y z
N MET A 1 22.07 16.11 28.74
CA MET A 1 22.06 14.70 28.27
C MET A 1 20.76 14.33 27.54
N GLY A 2 19.56 14.49 28.14
CA GLY A 2 18.30 14.08 27.51
C GLY A 2 17.98 14.70 26.14
N LEU A 3 18.24 16.01 25.97
CA LEU A 3 18.00 16.71 24.70
C LEU A 3 18.88 16.17 23.54
N PHE A 4 20.10 15.72 23.83
CA PHE A 4 21.00 15.11 22.85
C PHE A 4 20.46 13.75 22.39
N ILE A 5 19.99 12.93 23.34
CA ILE A 5 19.39 11.62 23.05
C ILE A 5 18.11 11.80 22.24
N LEU A 6 17.22 12.72 22.64
CA LEU A 6 15.97 12.98 21.94
C LEU A 6 16.20 13.42 20.49
N ARG A 7 17.14 14.35 20.25
CA ARG A 7 17.50 14.79 18.89
C ARG A 7 18.02 13.63 18.04
N ARG A 8 18.89 12.80 18.60
CA ARG A 8 19.46 11.66 17.86
C ARG A 8 18.42 10.61 17.54
N LEU A 9 17.58 10.24 18.51
CA LEU A 9 16.47 9.31 18.31
C LEU A 9 15.49 9.84 17.26
N GLY A 10 15.13 11.13 17.33
CA GLY A 10 14.24 11.76 16.35
C GLY A 10 14.77 11.68 14.92
N VAL A 11 16.06 12.00 14.72
CA VAL A 11 16.69 11.90 13.40
C VAL A 11 16.73 10.45 12.91
N MET A 12 17.09 9.49 13.77
CA MET A 12 17.12 8.07 13.39
C MET A 12 15.73 7.56 12.97
N LEU A 13 14.69 7.91 13.73
CA LEU A 13 13.30 7.54 13.40
C LEU A 13 12.82 8.21 12.11
N LEU A 14 13.14 9.50 11.91
CA LEU A 14 12.79 10.21 10.68
C LEU A 14 13.46 9.58 9.46
N THR A 15 14.77 9.27 9.54
CA THR A 15 15.49 8.60 8.46
C THR A 15 14.88 7.23 8.17
N ALA A 16 14.60 6.43 9.19
CA ALA A 16 13.97 5.12 9.02
C ALA A 16 12.58 5.23 8.35
N LEU A 17 11.76 6.20 8.77
CA LEU A 17 10.45 6.45 8.17
C LEU A 17 10.57 6.86 6.70
N CYS A 18 11.47 7.78 6.37
CA CYS A 18 11.70 8.22 4.99
C CYS A 18 12.16 7.06 4.09
N LEU A 19 13.11 6.24 4.54
CA LEU A 19 13.57 5.08 3.78
C LEU A 19 12.47 4.03 3.61
N THR A 20 11.68 3.79 4.65
CA THR A 20 10.53 2.88 4.59
C THR A 20 9.50 3.37 3.58
N PHE A 21 9.19 4.66 3.59
CA PHE A 21 8.28 5.27 2.62
C PHE A 21 8.79 5.15 1.18
N ILE A 22 10.08 5.39 0.93
CA ILE A 22 10.68 5.25 -0.40
C ILE A 22 10.56 3.81 -0.90
N VAL A 23 10.93 2.82 -0.07
CA VAL A 23 10.82 1.41 -0.45
C VAL A 23 9.37 1.02 -0.69
N PHE A 24 8.45 1.47 0.17
CA PHE A 24 7.03 1.25 0.00
C PHE A 24 6.53 1.82 -1.33
N TRP A 25 6.92 3.04 -1.68
CA TRP A 25 6.54 3.67 -2.94
C TRP A 25 7.07 2.90 -4.15
N LEU A 26 8.36 2.54 -4.16
CA LEU A 26 8.99 1.80 -5.25
C LEU A 26 8.32 0.43 -5.48
N THR A 27 7.94 -0.26 -4.41
CA THR A 27 7.25 -1.56 -4.50
C THR A 27 5.78 -1.44 -4.91
N ASN A 28 5.15 -0.29 -4.69
CA ASN A 28 3.75 -0.01 -5.02
C ASN A 28 3.56 0.77 -6.34
N LEU A 29 4.59 0.86 -7.18
CA LEU A 29 4.46 1.40 -8.53
C LEU A 29 3.55 0.52 -9.38
N TYR A 30 2.77 1.14 -10.28
CA TYR A 30 1.81 0.44 -11.13
C TYR A 30 2.38 -0.80 -11.87
N PRO A 31 3.58 -0.76 -12.49
CA PRO A 31 4.14 -1.95 -13.15
C PRO A 31 4.38 -3.14 -12.22
N ASN A 32 4.66 -2.89 -10.93
CA ASN A 32 4.83 -3.95 -9.93
C ASN A 32 3.46 -4.50 -9.49
N LEU A 33 2.46 -3.62 -9.37
CA LEU A 33 1.09 -4.01 -9.07
C LEU A 33 0.44 -4.79 -10.21
N GLU A 34 0.69 -4.43 -11.47
CA GLU A 34 0.23 -5.20 -12.63
C GLU A 34 0.82 -6.61 -12.64
N LYS A 35 2.12 -6.74 -12.36
CA LYS A 35 2.77 -8.05 -12.19
C LYS A 35 2.10 -8.86 -11.08
N LEU A 36 1.83 -8.23 -9.93
CA LEU A 36 1.09 -8.86 -8.82
C LEU A 36 -0.29 -9.35 -9.28
N ALA A 37 -1.06 -8.53 -10.00
CA ALA A 37 -2.39 -8.92 -10.47
C ALA A 37 -2.33 -10.13 -11.43
N LYS A 38 -1.39 -10.11 -12.37
CA LYS A 38 -1.20 -11.20 -13.34
C LYS A 38 -0.67 -12.49 -12.69
N THR A 39 0.14 -12.41 -11.63
CA THR A 39 0.62 -13.60 -10.90
C THR A 39 -0.43 -14.21 -9.96
N GLN A 40 -1.28 -13.38 -9.33
CA GLN A 40 -2.29 -13.86 -8.38
C GLN A 40 -3.61 -14.26 -9.06
N GLY A 41 -3.96 -13.61 -10.17
CA GLY A 41 -5.16 -13.92 -10.96
C GLY A 41 -4.84 -14.87 -12.11
N ASN A 42 -4.71 -14.30 -13.30
CA ASN A 42 -4.39 -15.04 -14.52
C ASN A 42 -3.35 -14.27 -15.34
N PHE A 43 -2.29 -14.95 -15.79
CA PHE A 43 -1.23 -14.35 -16.59
C PHE A 43 -1.72 -13.71 -17.90
N ARG A 44 -2.89 -14.15 -18.41
CA ARG A 44 -3.52 -13.63 -19.63
C ARG A 44 -4.60 -12.58 -19.37
N MET A 45 -4.65 -11.99 -18.17
CA MET A 45 -5.58 -10.90 -17.85
C MET A 45 -5.41 -9.71 -18.80
N SER A 46 -6.53 -9.15 -19.26
CA SER A 46 -6.55 -7.87 -19.97
C SER A 46 -6.26 -6.71 -19.00
N ASP A 47 -5.97 -5.53 -19.54
CA ASP A 47 -5.64 -4.35 -18.75
C ASP A 47 -6.83 -3.87 -17.91
N GLU A 48 -8.06 -4.04 -18.42
CA GLU A 48 -9.29 -3.75 -17.67
C GLU A 48 -9.43 -4.71 -16.48
N ALA A 49 -9.16 -6.00 -16.69
CA ALA A 49 -9.21 -6.99 -15.62
C ALA A 49 -8.14 -6.73 -14.54
N VAL A 50 -6.94 -6.29 -14.93
CA VAL A 50 -5.89 -5.85 -13.99
C VAL A 50 -6.38 -4.66 -13.17
N THR A 51 -6.95 -3.66 -13.84
CA THR A 51 -7.44 -2.44 -13.18
C THR A 51 -8.55 -2.75 -12.19
N SER A 52 -9.52 -3.58 -12.55
CA SER A 52 -10.56 -4.07 -11.63
C SER A 52 -9.93 -4.82 -10.45
N TYR A 53 -9.06 -5.80 -10.70
CA TYR A 53 -8.39 -6.56 -9.64
C TYR A 53 -7.66 -5.67 -8.62
N LEU A 54 -6.95 -4.64 -9.11
CA LEU A 54 -6.20 -3.71 -8.28
C LEU A 54 -7.09 -2.72 -7.53
N THR A 55 -8.16 -2.24 -8.17
CA THR A 55 -9.13 -1.32 -7.56
C THR A 55 -9.86 -2.01 -6.41
N ASP A 56 -10.38 -3.21 -6.68
CA ASP A 56 -11.13 -4.05 -5.76
C ASP A 56 -10.33 -4.48 -4.53
N ARG A 57 -9.01 -4.31 -4.54
CA ARG A 57 -8.10 -4.65 -3.44
C ARG A 57 -7.40 -3.43 -2.85
N GLY A 58 -7.88 -2.22 -3.17
CA GLY A 58 -7.33 -0.96 -2.65
C GLY A 58 -5.93 -0.60 -3.17
N TYR A 59 -5.36 -1.33 -4.13
CA TYR A 59 -4.01 -1.05 -4.66
C TYR A 59 -3.95 0.26 -5.45
N LEU A 60 -5.08 0.75 -5.98
CA LEU A 60 -5.17 2.03 -6.69
C LEU A 60 -5.57 3.23 -5.80
N GLN A 61 -5.69 3.03 -4.48
CA GLN A 61 -5.90 4.15 -3.56
C GLN A 61 -4.71 5.13 -3.58
N PRO A 62 -4.93 6.41 -3.20
CA PRO A 62 -3.85 7.38 -3.08
C PRO A 62 -2.70 6.86 -2.22
N LEU A 63 -1.46 7.09 -2.64
CA LEU A 63 -0.27 6.54 -1.98
C LEU A 63 -0.19 6.84 -0.47
N PRO A 64 -0.51 8.06 0.02
CA PRO A 64 -0.51 8.33 1.46
C PRO A 64 -1.52 7.47 2.24
N VAL A 65 -2.67 7.17 1.64
CA VAL A 65 -3.71 6.31 2.24
C VAL A 65 -3.19 4.88 2.35
N LYS A 66 -2.67 4.31 1.25
CA LYS A 66 -2.09 2.96 1.25
C LYS A 66 -0.96 2.82 2.25
N PHE A 67 -0.10 3.83 2.36
CA PHE A 67 1.00 3.84 3.32
C PHE A 67 0.50 3.86 4.76
N GLY A 68 -0.51 4.70 5.07
CA GLY A 68 -1.13 4.74 6.40
C GLY A 68 -1.83 3.44 6.78
N GLN A 69 -2.52 2.80 5.83
CA GLN A 69 -3.12 1.47 6.02
C GLN A 69 -2.07 0.40 6.28
N TRP A 70 -0.98 0.40 5.52
CA TRP A 70 0.12 -0.54 5.71
C TRP A 70 0.80 -0.36 7.07
N LEU A 71 1.00 0.90 7.50
CA LEU A 71 1.57 1.23 8.80
C LEU A 71 0.63 0.92 9.98
N GLY A 72 -0.66 0.71 9.72
CA GLY A 72 -1.68 0.43 10.74
C GLY A 72 -2.24 1.67 11.43
N VAL A 73 -2.03 2.86 10.86
CA VAL A 73 -2.55 4.14 11.39
C VAL A 73 -3.86 4.56 10.73
N LEU A 74 -4.27 3.90 9.65
CA LEU A 74 -5.55 4.06 8.97
C LEU A 74 -6.28 2.71 8.88
N PRO A 75 -7.63 2.71 8.86
CA PRO A 75 -8.41 1.48 8.68
C PRO A 75 -8.10 0.85 7.31
N GLY A 76 -8.10 -0.49 7.26
CA GLY A 76 -7.87 -1.25 6.04
C GLY A 76 -8.86 -0.93 4.92
N TRP A 77 -8.52 -1.35 3.71
CA TRP A 77 -9.44 -1.22 2.59
C TRP A 77 -10.56 -2.27 2.72
N GLU A 78 -11.76 -1.86 2.33
CA GLU A 78 -12.93 -2.72 2.23
C GLU A 78 -13.57 -2.48 0.87
N THR A 79 -14.11 -3.53 0.27
CA THR A 79 -14.88 -3.46 -0.97
C THR A 79 -16.18 -4.21 -0.78
N VAL A 80 -17.27 -3.53 -1.08
CA VAL A 80 -18.64 -4.07 -1.02
C VAL A 80 -19.03 -4.49 -2.43
N ARG A 81 -19.38 -5.77 -2.60
CA ARG A 81 -19.86 -6.31 -3.87
C ARG A 81 -21.35 -6.07 -4.05
N ASP A 82 -21.83 -6.27 -5.26
CA ASP A 82 -23.24 -6.08 -5.64
C ASP A 82 -24.21 -7.00 -4.87
N ASP A 83 -23.73 -8.14 -4.39
CA ASP A 83 -24.47 -9.09 -3.55
C ASP A 83 -24.47 -8.73 -2.06
N GLY A 84 -23.81 -7.63 -1.68
CA GLY A 84 -23.65 -7.18 -0.30
C GLY A 84 -22.49 -7.85 0.43
N GLU A 85 -21.72 -8.74 -0.21
CA GLU A 85 -20.53 -9.32 0.41
C GLU A 85 -19.42 -8.26 0.56
N VAL A 86 -18.91 -8.15 1.78
CA VAL A 86 -17.77 -7.28 2.10
C VAL A 86 -16.51 -8.13 2.15
N PHE A 87 -15.48 -7.71 1.42
CA PHE A 87 -14.14 -8.29 1.55
C PHE A 87 -13.10 -7.18 1.69
N GLY A 88 -12.07 -7.44 2.48
CA GLY A 88 -11.09 -6.43 2.89
C GLY A 88 -9.97 -7.02 3.75
N ARG A 89 -9.11 -6.15 4.26
CA ARG A 89 -7.97 -6.52 5.13
C ARG A 89 -8.09 -5.90 6.51
#